data_AF-A0A7V3QKL1-F1
#
_entry.id   AF-A0A7V3QKL1-F1
#
_cell.length_a   1.000
_cell.length_b   1.000
_cell.length_c   1.000
_cell.angle_alpha   90.00
_cell.angle_beta   90.00
_cell.angle_gamma   90.00
#
_symmetry.space_group_name_H-M   'P 1'
#
loop_
_entity.id
_entity.type
_entity.pdbx_description
1 polymer ?
#
loop_
_entity_poly.entity_id
_entity_poly.type
_entity_poly.pdbx_seq_one_letter_code
_entity_poly.pdbx_strand_id
1 'polypeptide(L)'
;MRKNRKVEVSEKNIPKNLDDEKRNNDRKVDIVGDVYLIGLGLTSLRDIHIKIRRVTGNFCCYGNQLTSLEGSPERVDGDFFCNMNQLTTLEGAPKFVGGIFNCGANKLTSLKGAPKFVGGSFMCGGSHTLQSLEGAPEYIGGSFICMDACLTSLEGAPKYICGNFIVCNSKLTSLNGAPKYVGGSFNVCNNQLTRLDGAPEFVGGGFYCHSNPKIFIKEEVEKVTVIRGNCYTFLEMIG
;
A
#
# COMPACT_ATOMS: atom_id res chain seq x y z
N MET A 1 -11.73 -11.15 -34.19
CA MET A 1 -11.58 -9.73 -33.83
C MET A 1 -12.55 -9.41 -32.71
N ARG A 2 -12.10 -9.32 -31.45
CA ARG A 2 -12.97 -8.92 -30.33
C ARG A 2 -13.12 -7.39 -30.38
N LYS A 3 -14.33 -6.92 -30.70
CA LYS A 3 -14.67 -5.49 -30.63
C LYS A 3 -14.40 -5.00 -29.20
N ASN A 4 -13.64 -3.91 -29.05
CA ASN A 4 -13.59 -3.11 -27.84
C ASN A 4 -15.01 -2.61 -27.54
N ARG A 5 -15.80 -3.39 -26.77
CA ARG A 5 -17.00 -2.86 -26.13
C ARG A 5 -16.50 -1.89 -25.07
N LYS A 6 -16.68 -0.59 -25.33
CA LYS A 6 -16.54 0.44 -24.30
C LYS A 6 -17.33 -0.02 -23.08
N VAL A 7 -16.66 -0.12 -21.93
CA VAL A 7 -17.34 -0.39 -20.67
C VAL A 7 -18.10 0.89 -20.32
N GLU A 8 -19.41 0.89 -20.51
CA GLU A 8 -20.25 1.99 -20.04
C GLU A 8 -20.28 1.95 -18.51
N VAL A 9 -19.45 2.78 -17.89
CA VAL A 9 -19.55 3.05 -16.45
C VAL A 9 -20.87 3.79 -16.24
N SER A 10 -21.87 3.06 -15.75
CA SER A 10 -23.20 3.64 -15.51
C SER A 10 -23.11 4.79 -14.51
N GLU A 11 -23.92 5.84 -14.69
CA GLU A 11 -24.04 6.97 -13.76
C GLU A 11 -24.41 6.53 -12.32
N LYS A 12 -24.80 5.28 -12.11
CA LYS A 12 -25.03 4.72 -10.75
C LYS A 12 -23.72 4.49 -9.98
N ASN A 13 -22.60 4.35 -10.67
CA ASN A 13 -21.28 4.08 -10.11
C ASN A 13 -20.55 5.36 -9.67
N ILE A 14 -21.14 6.52 -9.96
CA ILE A 14 -20.62 7.86 -9.66
C ILE A 14 -21.74 8.62 -8.94
N PRO A 15 -21.50 9.31 -7.81
CA PRO A 15 -22.53 10.05 -7.09
C PRO A 15 -23.23 11.08 -7.98
N LYS A 16 -24.56 11.16 -7.90
CA LYS A 16 -25.45 12.00 -8.75
C LYS A 16 -25.28 13.52 -8.61
N ASN A 17 -24.32 14.01 -7.82
CA ASN A 17 -24.08 15.44 -7.60
C ASN A 17 -23.20 16.10 -8.69
N LEU A 18 -23.09 15.47 -9.85
CA LEU A 18 -22.49 16.07 -11.04
C LEU A 18 -23.62 16.63 -11.89
N ASP A 19 -24.02 17.88 -11.63
CA ASP A 19 -24.98 18.57 -12.49
C ASP A 19 -24.52 18.51 -13.96
N ASP A 20 -25.45 18.24 -14.86
CA ASP A 20 -25.24 18.05 -16.31
C ASP A 20 -24.50 19.23 -17.00
N GLU A 21 -24.42 20.40 -16.36
CA GLU A 21 -23.66 21.56 -16.84
C GLU A 21 -22.12 21.42 -16.77
N LYS A 22 -21.58 20.47 -16.00
CA LYS A 22 -20.11 20.24 -15.91
C LYS A 22 -19.57 19.28 -16.98
N ARG A 23 -20.43 18.78 -17.85
CA ARG A 23 -20.13 17.73 -18.84
C ARG A 23 -19.40 18.25 -20.08
N ASN A 24 -19.18 19.56 -20.20
CA ASN A 24 -18.57 20.18 -21.36
C ASN A 24 -17.28 20.93 -20.99
N ASN A 25 -16.19 20.55 -21.67
CA ASN A 25 -14.89 21.23 -21.78
C ASN A 25 -13.86 20.97 -20.67
N ASP A 26 -13.00 19.94 -20.85
CA ASP A 26 -11.66 19.69 -20.24
C ASP A 26 -11.44 19.92 -18.72
N ARG A 27 -12.45 20.35 -17.98
CA ARG A 27 -12.41 20.69 -16.56
C ARG A 27 -12.47 19.40 -15.77
N LYS A 28 -11.46 19.23 -14.92
CA LYS A 28 -11.49 18.18 -13.91
C LYS A 28 -12.59 18.52 -12.90
N VAL A 29 -13.37 17.52 -12.50
CA VAL A 29 -14.50 17.68 -11.56
C VAL A 29 -14.13 17.18 -10.16
N ASP A 30 -14.75 17.77 -9.14
CA ASP A 30 -14.72 17.24 -7.79
C ASP A 30 -15.98 16.40 -7.56
N ILE A 31 -15.81 15.22 -6.99
CA ILE A 31 -16.91 14.34 -6.61
C ILE A 31 -17.07 14.39 -5.09
N VAL A 32 -18.28 14.71 -4.66
CA VAL A 32 -18.69 14.58 -3.26
C VAL A 32 -19.24 13.17 -3.05
N GLY A 33 -18.62 12.41 -2.15
CA GLY A 33 -18.94 11.01 -1.88
C GLY A 33 -17.96 10.03 -2.52
N ASP A 34 -18.40 8.78 -2.66
CA ASP A 34 -17.56 7.64 -3.09
C ASP A 34 -17.70 7.35 -4.59
N VAL A 35 -16.66 6.79 -5.21
CA VAL A 35 -16.64 6.32 -6.60
C VAL A 35 -16.39 4.81 -6.64
N TYR A 36 -17.28 4.06 -7.29
CA TYR A 36 -17.24 2.59 -7.32
C TYR A 36 -17.09 2.05 -8.75
N LEU A 37 -15.87 1.66 -9.11
CA LEU A 37 -15.45 1.15 -10.43
C LEU A 37 -14.94 -0.28 -10.31
N ILE A 38 -15.66 -1.14 -9.62
CA ILE A 38 -15.17 -2.45 -9.16
C ILE A 38 -15.56 -3.54 -10.17
N GLY A 39 -14.61 -4.40 -10.58
CA GLY A 39 -14.95 -5.61 -11.32
C GLY A 39 -15.54 -5.40 -12.73
N LEU A 40 -15.38 -4.21 -13.31
CA LEU A 40 -16.00 -3.82 -14.57
C LEU A 40 -15.20 -4.26 -15.81
N GLY A 41 -14.03 -4.89 -15.60
CA GLY A 41 -13.13 -5.31 -16.67
C GLY A 41 -12.40 -4.16 -17.33
N LEU A 42 -12.28 -3.00 -16.66
CA LEU A 42 -11.59 -1.82 -17.17
C LEU A 42 -10.11 -2.12 -17.43
N THR A 43 -9.59 -1.61 -18.54
CA THR A 43 -8.14 -1.63 -18.85
C THR A 43 -7.50 -0.27 -18.62
N SER A 44 -8.28 0.81 -18.60
CA SER A 44 -7.84 2.16 -18.27
C SER A 44 -8.90 2.94 -17.52
N LEU A 45 -8.50 3.79 -16.57
CA LEU A 45 -9.42 4.74 -15.94
C LEU A 45 -9.80 5.90 -16.89
N ARG A 46 -9.05 6.10 -17.98
CA ARG A 46 -9.43 7.04 -19.05
C ARG A 46 -10.66 6.58 -19.84
N ASP A 47 -11.06 5.31 -19.70
CA ASP A 47 -12.31 4.81 -20.28
C ASP A 47 -13.55 5.47 -19.63
N ILE A 48 -13.36 6.10 -18.45
CA ILE A 48 -14.35 6.95 -17.82
C ILE A 48 -14.35 8.29 -18.55
N HIS A 49 -15.50 8.68 -19.09
CA HIS A 49 -15.65 9.93 -19.87
C HIS A 49 -15.58 11.21 -19.01
N ILE A 50 -15.20 11.11 -17.73
CA ILE A 50 -15.18 12.21 -16.77
C ILE A 50 -13.77 12.28 -16.15
N LYS A 51 -13.10 13.43 -16.27
CA LYS A 51 -11.81 13.68 -15.62
C LYS A 51 -12.06 14.08 -14.17
N ILE A 52 -11.68 13.25 -13.22
CA ILE A 52 -11.90 13.52 -11.79
C ILE A 52 -10.65 14.19 -11.21
N ARG A 53 -10.81 15.32 -10.53
CA ARG A 53 -9.74 16.01 -9.81
C ARG A 53 -9.61 15.48 -8.38
N ARG A 54 -10.72 15.47 -7.66
CA ARG A 54 -10.80 15.16 -6.24
C ARG A 54 -12.03 14.30 -5.94
N VAL A 55 -11.89 13.39 -5.00
CA VAL A 55 -12.99 12.62 -4.42
C VAL A 55 -12.98 12.84 -2.91
N THR A 56 -14.10 13.27 -2.33
CA THR A 56 -14.18 13.52 -0.88
C THR A 56 -14.42 12.23 -0.08
N GLY A 57 -14.94 11.19 -0.71
CA GLY A 57 -15.08 9.85 -0.13
C GLY A 57 -14.01 8.90 -0.66
N ASN A 58 -14.39 7.63 -0.83
CA ASN A 58 -13.54 6.54 -1.29
C ASN A 58 -13.48 6.47 -2.83
N PHE A 59 -12.37 6.01 -3.38
CA PHE A 59 -12.24 5.67 -4.80
C PHE A 59 -11.85 4.20 -4.94
N CYS A 60 -12.79 3.39 -5.43
CA CYS A 60 -12.65 1.94 -5.53
C CYS A 60 -12.54 1.53 -7.01
N CYS A 61 -11.37 1.10 -7.47
CA CYS A 61 -11.16 0.58 -8.83
C CYS A 61 -10.50 -0.81 -8.85
N TYR A 62 -10.66 -1.59 -7.79
CA TYR A 62 -10.09 -2.91 -7.64
C TYR A 62 -10.81 -3.98 -8.49
N GLY A 63 -10.13 -5.10 -8.77
CA GLY A 63 -10.70 -6.23 -9.50
C GLY A 63 -10.89 -5.98 -11.00
N ASN A 64 -10.10 -5.10 -11.60
CA ASN A 64 -10.14 -4.81 -13.02
C ASN A 64 -8.90 -5.38 -13.74
N GLN A 65 -8.64 -4.91 -14.96
CA GLN A 65 -7.48 -5.26 -15.77
C GLN A 65 -6.60 -4.03 -16.02
N LEU A 66 -6.60 -3.07 -15.08
CA LEU A 66 -5.86 -1.81 -15.22
C LEU A 66 -4.35 -2.09 -15.30
N THR A 67 -3.69 -1.45 -16.26
CA THR A 67 -2.22 -1.51 -16.43
C THR A 67 -1.52 -0.23 -15.97
N SER A 68 -2.27 0.87 -15.78
CA SER A 68 -1.82 2.11 -15.17
C SER A 68 -2.93 2.73 -14.32
N LEU A 69 -2.57 3.67 -13.45
CA LEU A 69 -3.53 4.49 -12.72
C LEU A 69 -3.77 5.85 -13.39
N GLU A 70 -3.29 6.05 -14.62
CA GLU A 70 -3.56 7.27 -15.38
C GLU A 70 -5.07 7.51 -15.53
N GLY A 71 -5.54 8.70 -15.13
CA GLY A 71 -6.96 9.03 -15.07
C GLY A 71 -7.58 8.89 -13.68
N SER A 72 -6.83 8.39 -12.68
CA SER A 72 -7.22 8.51 -11.28
C SER A 72 -7.35 9.97 -10.84
N PRO A 73 -8.14 10.26 -9.79
CA PRO A 73 -8.13 11.56 -9.15
C PRO A 73 -6.74 11.95 -8.63
N GLU A 74 -6.46 13.25 -8.58
CA GLU A 74 -5.22 13.78 -8.01
C GLU A 74 -5.21 13.67 -6.48
N ARG A 75 -6.40 13.72 -5.86
CA ARG A 75 -6.60 13.69 -4.42
C ARG A 75 -7.83 12.87 -4.05
N VAL A 76 -7.70 12.01 -3.04
CA VAL A 76 -8.80 11.29 -2.42
C VAL A 76 -8.76 11.54 -0.93
N ASP A 77 -9.86 12.04 -0.34
CA ASP A 77 -9.90 12.32 1.10
C ASP A 77 -10.24 11.07 1.92
N GLY A 78 -10.92 10.07 1.32
CA GLY A 78 -11.11 8.75 1.90
C GLY A 78 -10.05 7.74 1.47
N ASP A 79 -10.48 6.50 1.24
CA ASP A 79 -9.64 5.38 0.84
C ASP A 79 -9.48 5.29 -0.68
N PHE A 80 -8.33 4.78 -1.14
CA PHE A 80 -8.07 4.46 -2.54
C PHE A 80 -7.73 2.98 -2.70
N PHE A 81 -8.63 2.22 -3.34
CA PHE A 81 -8.49 0.78 -3.55
C PHE A 81 -8.25 0.47 -5.02
N CYS A 82 -7.03 0.08 -5.37
CA CYS A 82 -6.65 -0.34 -6.73
C CYS A 82 -6.05 -1.76 -6.79
N ASN A 83 -6.24 -2.55 -5.73
CA ASN A 83 -5.79 -3.93 -5.64
C ASN A 83 -6.42 -4.83 -6.73
N MET A 84 -5.82 -6.01 -6.95
CA MET A 84 -6.32 -6.99 -7.93
C MET A 84 -6.45 -6.39 -9.35
N ASN A 85 -5.34 -5.84 -9.85
CA ASN A 85 -5.21 -5.30 -11.21
C ASN A 85 -3.93 -5.85 -11.85
N GLN A 86 -3.48 -5.25 -12.96
CA GLN A 86 -2.26 -5.64 -13.68
C GLN A 86 -1.21 -4.52 -13.66
N LEU A 87 -1.21 -3.68 -12.63
CA LEU A 87 -0.31 -2.54 -12.50
C LEU A 87 1.14 -3.02 -12.35
N THR A 88 2.05 -2.42 -13.10
CA THR A 88 3.52 -2.64 -12.98
C THR A 88 4.22 -1.49 -12.26
N THR A 89 3.60 -0.30 -12.25
CA THR A 89 3.98 0.87 -11.45
C THR A 89 2.72 1.47 -10.82
N LEU A 90 2.89 2.40 -9.89
CA LEU A 90 1.80 3.19 -9.32
C LEU A 90 1.70 4.58 -9.98
N GLU A 91 2.36 4.80 -11.12
CA GLU A 91 2.28 6.07 -11.83
C GLU A 91 0.83 6.40 -12.21
N GLY A 92 0.45 7.66 -11.96
CA GLY A 92 -0.93 8.13 -12.09
C GLY A 92 -1.79 7.96 -10.84
N ALA A 93 -1.29 7.34 -9.77
CA ALA A 93 -1.98 7.31 -8.47
C ALA A 93 -2.25 8.73 -7.92
N PRO A 94 -3.26 8.90 -7.05
CA PRO A 94 -3.43 10.16 -6.31
C PRO A 94 -2.16 10.53 -5.54
N LYS A 95 -1.87 11.84 -5.48
CA LYS A 95 -0.72 12.36 -4.70
C LYS A 95 -0.99 12.35 -3.20
N PHE A 96 -2.27 12.45 -2.82
CA PHE A 96 -2.75 12.48 -1.44
C PHE A 96 -3.91 11.51 -1.29
N VAL A 97 -3.82 10.65 -0.27
CA VAL A 97 -4.91 9.78 0.18
C VAL A 97 -5.11 10.00 1.68
N GLY A 98 -6.31 10.41 2.08
CA GLY A 98 -6.59 10.69 3.50
C GLY A 98 -6.76 9.42 4.33
N GLY A 99 -7.28 8.36 3.73
CA GLY A 99 -7.45 7.04 4.35
C GLY A 99 -6.41 6.03 3.91
N ILE A 100 -6.86 4.81 3.61
CA ILE A 100 -6.07 3.66 3.20
C ILE A 100 -5.72 3.75 1.72
N PHE A 101 -4.48 3.44 1.36
CA PHE A 101 -4.09 3.16 -0.01
C PHE A 101 -3.77 1.67 -0.16
N ASN A 102 -4.58 0.94 -0.93
CA ASN A 102 -4.38 -0.49 -1.17
C ASN A 102 -4.11 -0.77 -2.65
N CYS A 103 -2.88 -1.17 -2.94
CA CYS A 103 -2.43 -1.60 -4.26
C CYS A 103 -1.98 -3.06 -4.33
N GLY A 104 -2.37 -3.88 -3.34
CA GLY A 104 -2.00 -5.29 -3.28
C GLY A 104 -2.48 -6.12 -4.49
N ALA A 105 -1.93 -7.32 -4.67
CA ALA A 105 -2.26 -8.22 -5.78
C ALA A 105 -2.17 -7.53 -7.17
N ASN A 106 -1.04 -6.87 -7.42
CA ASN A 106 -0.64 -6.30 -8.71
C ASN A 106 0.70 -6.92 -9.17
N LYS A 107 1.26 -6.46 -10.28
CA LYS A 107 2.54 -6.94 -10.85
C LYS A 107 3.68 -5.93 -10.59
N LEU A 108 3.65 -5.28 -9.43
CA LEU A 108 4.60 -4.24 -9.04
C LEU A 108 5.99 -4.85 -8.81
N THR A 109 7.04 -4.14 -9.22
CA THR A 109 8.44 -4.47 -8.86
C THR A 109 9.02 -3.51 -7.83
N SER A 110 8.47 -2.30 -7.75
CA SER A 110 8.73 -1.26 -6.75
C SER A 110 7.44 -0.49 -6.45
N LEU A 111 7.50 0.47 -5.53
CA LEU A 111 6.37 1.35 -5.18
C LEU A 111 6.44 2.70 -5.89
N LYS A 112 7.24 2.82 -6.97
CA LYS A 112 7.35 4.06 -7.76
C LYS A 112 5.98 4.54 -8.23
N GLY A 113 5.71 5.82 -7.97
CA GLY A 113 4.44 6.47 -8.28
C GLY A 113 3.40 6.42 -7.16
N ALA A 114 3.68 5.76 -6.02
CA ALA A 114 2.77 5.77 -4.87
C ALA A 114 2.45 7.19 -4.38
N PRO A 115 1.32 7.38 -3.68
CA PRO A 115 1.03 8.64 -2.98
C PRO A 115 2.18 9.04 -2.05
N LYS A 116 2.48 10.34 -2.01
CA LYS A 116 3.46 10.88 -1.05
C LYS A 116 2.94 10.84 0.38
N PHE A 117 1.64 11.06 0.54
CA PHE A 117 0.96 11.12 1.83
C PHE A 117 -0.20 10.13 1.87
N VAL A 118 -0.21 9.28 2.89
CA VAL A 118 -1.30 8.36 3.22
C VAL A 118 -1.67 8.57 4.69
N GLY A 119 -2.86 9.11 4.95
CA GLY A 119 -3.31 9.38 6.32
C GLY A 119 -3.66 8.12 7.10
N GLY A 120 -4.09 7.06 6.40
CA GLY A 120 -4.33 5.73 6.96
C GLY A 120 -3.19 4.75 6.66
N SER A 121 -3.55 3.50 6.35
CA SER A 121 -2.59 2.42 6.07
C SER A 121 -2.21 2.33 4.60
N PHE A 122 -0.98 1.90 4.31
CA PHE A 122 -0.51 1.57 2.97
C PHE A 122 -0.35 0.05 2.83
N MET A 123 -1.02 -0.54 1.84
CA MET A 123 -1.05 -2.00 1.63
C MET A 123 -0.57 -2.33 0.22
N CYS A 124 0.53 -3.07 0.09
CA CYS A 124 1.14 -3.42 -1.20
C CYS A 124 1.50 -4.92 -1.36
N GLY A 125 0.97 -5.77 -0.47
CA GLY A 125 1.25 -7.22 -0.46
C GLY A 125 0.58 -8.03 -1.57
N GLY A 126 0.88 -9.33 -1.63
CA GLY A 126 0.32 -10.28 -2.60
C GLY A 126 0.88 -10.11 -4.01
N SER A 127 2.00 -9.39 -4.15
CA SER A 127 2.72 -9.24 -5.40
C SER A 127 4.03 -10.01 -5.32
N HIS A 128 4.05 -11.23 -5.86
CA HIS A 128 5.25 -12.06 -5.90
C HIS A 128 6.37 -11.47 -6.79
N THR A 129 6.16 -10.29 -7.38
CA THR A 129 7.14 -9.56 -8.18
C THR A 129 7.78 -8.38 -7.44
N LEU A 130 7.24 -7.97 -6.28
CA LEU A 130 7.72 -6.78 -5.56
C LEU A 130 9.07 -7.06 -4.90
N GLN A 131 10.11 -6.34 -5.34
CA GLN A 131 11.51 -6.58 -4.94
C GLN A 131 12.11 -5.41 -4.16
N SER A 132 11.51 -4.22 -4.26
CA SER A 132 11.99 -3.01 -3.59
C SER A 132 10.83 -2.19 -3.03
N LEU A 133 11.08 -1.49 -1.93
CA LEU A 133 10.16 -0.51 -1.36
C LEU A 133 10.43 0.91 -1.89
N GLU A 134 11.35 1.08 -2.84
CA GLU A 134 11.62 2.36 -3.49
C GLU A 134 10.32 3.01 -4.00
N GLY A 135 10.10 4.25 -3.58
CA GLY A 135 8.89 5.01 -3.90
C GLY A 135 7.75 4.87 -2.87
N ALA A 136 7.95 4.15 -1.76
CA ALA A 136 6.97 4.12 -0.67
C ALA A 136 6.60 5.54 -0.17
N PRO A 137 5.39 5.73 0.40
CA PRO A 137 4.97 7.03 0.89
C PRO A 137 5.94 7.63 1.91
N GLU A 138 6.12 8.95 1.85
CA GLU A 138 6.96 9.69 2.81
C GLU A 138 6.31 9.72 4.20
N TYR A 139 4.97 9.75 4.25
CA TYR A 139 4.18 9.75 5.47
C TYR A 139 3.07 8.71 5.44
N ILE A 140 2.96 7.93 6.53
CA ILE A 140 1.90 6.95 6.78
C ILE A 140 1.37 7.17 8.20
N GLY A 141 0.12 7.62 8.31
CA GLY A 141 -0.56 7.82 9.59
C GLY A 141 -1.09 6.53 10.22
N GLY A 142 -1.25 5.47 9.42
CA GLY A 142 -1.63 4.12 9.86
C GLY A 142 -0.48 3.12 9.80
N SER A 143 -0.76 1.93 9.26
CA SER A 143 0.22 0.83 9.15
C SER A 143 0.78 0.71 7.73
N PHE A 144 2.02 0.25 7.61
CA PHE A 144 2.58 -0.22 6.34
C PHE A 144 2.52 -1.75 6.30
N ILE A 145 1.86 -2.32 5.29
CA ILE A 145 1.58 -3.75 5.19
C ILE A 145 2.01 -4.28 3.82
N CYS A 146 3.05 -5.12 3.82
CA CYS A 146 3.60 -5.76 2.63
C CYS A 146 3.87 -7.24 2.91
N MET A 147 2.88 -8.08 2.68
CA MET A 147 3.01 -9.54 2.83
C MET A 147 3.17 -10.20 1.46
N ASP A 148 3.81 -11.37 1.42
CA ASP A 148 3.93 -12.19 0.21
C ASP A 148 4.60 -11.44 -0.95
N ALA A 149 5.83 -10.99 -0.71
CA ALA A 149 6.67 -10.25 -1.66
C ALA A 149 8.02 -10.96 -1.87
N CYS A 150 8.87 -10.41 -2.72
CA CYS A 150 10.22 -10.90 -3.00
C CYS A 150 11.31 -9.97 -2.44
N LEU A 151 11.00 -9.19 -1.38
CA LEU A 151 11.93 -8.25 -0.77
C LEU A 151 13.14 -8.96 -0.14
N THR A 152 14.34 -8.47 -0.44
CA THR A 152 15.60 -8.94 0.17
C THR A 152 16.18 -7.93 1.17
N SER A 153 15.75 -6.67 1.10
CA SER A 153 16.03 -5.59 2.05
C SER A 153 14.76 -4.76 2.28
N LEU A 154 14.83 -3.84 3.24
CA LEU A 154 13.79 -2.85 3.51
C LEU A 154 14.14 -1.48 2.94
N GLU A 155 15.15 -1.38 2.07
CA GLU A 155 15.55 -0.11 1.48
C GLU A 155 14.37 0.55 0.73
N GLY A 156 14.18 1.84 1.00
CA GLY A 156 13.04 2.61 0.50
C GLY A 156 11.81 2.57 1.41
N ALA A 157 11.82 1.84 2.53
CA ALA A 157 10.72 1.88 3.48
C ALA A 157 10.52 3.29 4.08
N PRO A 158 9.27 3.65 4.46
CA PRO A 158 9.00 4.90 5.16
C PRO A 158 9.80 4.99 6.48
N LYS A 159 10.38 6.16 6.76
CA LYS A 159 11.25 6.33 7.94
C LYS A 159 10.47 6.35 9.27
N TYR A 160 9.25 6.88 9.25
CA TYR A 160 8.39 7.06 10.42
C TYR A 160 7.01 6.49 10.13
N ILE A 161 6.53 5.60 11.01
CA ILE A 161 5.24 4.94 10.86
C ILE A 161 4.50 5.04 12.19
N CYS A 162 3.28 5.56 12.17
CA CYS A 162 2.51 5.74 13.40
C CYS A 162 1.89 4.43 13.89
N GLY A 163 1.46 3.56 12.97
CA GLY A 163 0.89 2.24 13.24
C GLY A 163 1.92 1.12 13.16
N ASN A 164 1.51 -0.02 12.61
CA ASN A 164 2.35 -1.20 12.50
C ASN A 164 3.20 -1.18 11.23
N PHE A 165 4.38 -1.79 11.28
CA PHE A 165 5.16 -2.14 10.09
C PHE A 165 5.15 -3.65 9.95
N ILE A 166 4.57 -4.15 8.86
CA ILE A 166 4.37 -5.59 8.62
C ILE A 166 4.98 -5.96 7.27
N VAL A 167 6.08 -6.71 7.30
CA VAL A 167 6.74 -7.28 6.12
C VAL A 167 7.01 -8.76 6.34
N CYS A 168 6.01 -9.59 6.03
CA CYS A 168 6.05 -11.04 6.25
C CYS A 168 6.11 -11.82 4.93
N ASN A 169 6.55 -13.07 5.00
CA ASN A 169 6.60 -13.99 3.85
C ASN A 169 7.39 -13.38 2.68
N SER A 170 8.62 -12.95 2.96
CA SER A 170 9.54 -12.38 1.96
C SER A 170 10.90 -13.07 2.05
N LYS A 171 11.97 -12.42 1.57
CA LYS A 171 13.32 -12.98 1.48
C LYS A 171 14.35 -12.13 2.23
N LEU A 172 13.91 -11.40 3.27
CA LEU A 172 14.79 -10.52 4.04
C LEU A 172 15.86 -11.32 4.75
N THR A 173 17.13 -10.92 4.64
CA THR A 173 18.27 -11.55 5.36
C THR A 173 18.79 -10.70 6.51
N SER A 174 18.46 -9.41 6.51
CA SER A 174 18.70 -8.43 7.58
C SER A 174 17.57 -7.39 7.57
N LEU A 175 17.63 -6.41 8.46
CA LEU A 175 16.64 -5.34 8.57
C LEU A 175 17.13 -4.01 7.98
N ASN A 176 18.22 -4.04 7.21
CA ASN A 176 18.74 -2.85 6.54
C ASN A 176 17.64 -2.12 5.74
N GLY A 177 17.47 -0.84 6.05
CA GLY A 177 16.45 0.03 5.46
C GLY A 177 15.13 0.08 6.22
N ALA A 178 14.98 -0.64 7.36
CA ALA A 178 13.76 -0.58 8.17
C ALA A 178 13.41 0.86 8.59
N PRO A 179 12.11 1.14 8.88
CA PRO A 179 11.71 2.37 9.55
C PRO A 179 12.55 2.60 10.81
N LYS A 180 12.95 3.85 11.06
CA LYS A 180 13.67 4.23 12.28
C LYS A 180 12.74 4.16 13.50
N TYR A 181 11.48 4.54 13.32
CA TYR A 181 10.46 4.59 14.36
C TYR A 181 9.17 3.94 13.89
N VAL A 182 8.64 3.03 14.70
CA VAL A 182 7.33 2.40 14.52
C VAL A 182 6.51 2.62 15.79
N GLY A 183 5.40 3.34 15.68
CA GLY A 183 4.53 3.63 16.84
C GLY A 183 3.76 2.40 17.32
N GLY A 184 3.39 1.51 16.40
CA GLY A 184 2.80 0.20 16.69
C GLY A 184 3.85 -0.91 16.72
N SER A 185 3.44 -2.09 16.26
CA SER A 185 4.28 -3.30 16.22
C SER A 185 5.13 -3.38 14.96
N PHE A 186 6.32 -3.97 15.09
CA PHE A 186 7.21 -4.31 13.98
C PHE A 186 7.19 -5.82 13.74
N ASN A 187 6.67 -6.25 12.59
CA ASN A 187 6.48 -7.66 12.26
C ASN A 187 7.20 -8.04 10.96
N VAL A 188 8.22 -8.88 11.09
CA VAL A 188 9.08 -9.39 10.01
C VAL A 188 9.16 -10.92 10.04
N CYS A 189 8.09 -11.58 10.46
CA CYS A 189 8.03 -13.03 10.53
C CYS A 189 8.06 -13.69 9.15
N ASN A 190 8.45 -14.97 9.12
CA ASN A 190 8.52 -15.77 7.89
C ASN A 190 9.43 -15.10 6.82
N ASN A 191 10.67 -14.83 7.20
CA ASN A 191 11.71 -14.30 6.32
C ASN A 191 12.95 -15.22 6.35
N GLN A 192 14.11 -14.72 5.92
CA GLN A 192 15.38 -15.44 5.89
C GLN A 192 16.43 -14.76 6.79
N LEU A 193 15.98 -14.10 7.87
CA LEU A 193 16.84 -13.28 8.72
C LEU A 193 17.92 -14.14 9.40
N THR A 194 19.16 -13.68 9.30
CA THR A 194 20.32 -14.26 10.02
C THR A 194 20.93 -13.27 11.02
N ARG A 195 20.55 -11.99 10.92
CA ARG A 195 20.97 -10.88 11.78
C ARG A 195 19.90 -9.79 11.83
N LEU A 196 19.95 -8.95 12.86
CA LEU A 196 19.00 -7.85 13.08
C LEU A 196 19.56 -6.48 12.71
N ASP A 197 20.72 -6.42 12.05
CA ASP A 197 21.32 -5.16 11.61
C ASP A 197 20.34 -4.36 10.76
N GLY A 198 20.24 -3.07 11.07
CA GLY A 198 19.26 -2.17 10.49
C GLY A 198 17.89 -2.18 11.17
N ALA A 199 17.71 -2.88 12.30
CA ALA A 199 16.48 -2.86 13.09
C ALA A 199 16.03 -1.42 13.44
N PRO A 200 14.72 -1.18 13.63
CA PRO A 200 14.21 0.10 14.11
C PRO A 200 14.89 0.50 15.43
N GLU A 201 15.08 1.79 15.65
CA GLU A 201 15.58 2.29 16.95
C GLU A 201 14.50 2.16 18.03
N PHE A 202 13.23 2.35 17.64
CA PHE A 202 12.09 2.30 18.55
C PHE A 202 10.88 1.61 17.93
N VAL A 203 10.25 0.75 18.74
CA VAL A 203 8.96 0.09 18.46
C VAL A 203 8.04 0.29 19.66
N GLY A 204 6.90 0.96 19.44
CA GLY A 204 5.93 1.24 20.50
C GLY A 204 5.05 0.05 20.87
N GLY A 205 4.91 -0.92 19.97
CA GLY A 205 4.23 -2.19 20.18
C GLY A 205 5.21 -3.36 20.38
N GLY A 206 4.84 -4.52 19.85
CA GLY A 206 5.67 -5.72 19.91
C GLY A 206 6.63 -5.85 18.73
N PHE A 207 7.69 -6.62 18.92
CA PHE A 207 8.64 -7.00 17.85
C PHE A 207 8.45 -8.48 17.54
N TYR A 208 8.10 -8.80 16.30
CA TYR A 208 7.79 -10.15 15.83
C TYR A 208 8.80 -10.54 14.75
N CYS A 209 9.66 -11.51 15.05
CA CYS A 209 10.67 -12.03 14.11
C CYS A 209 10.79 -13.55 14.13
N HIS A 210 9.73 -14.24 14.59
CA HIS A 210 9.68 -15.70 14.55
C HIS A 210 9.67 -16.24 13.10
N SER A 211 9.83 -17.56 12.97
CA SER A 211 9.86 -18.25 11.68
C SER A 211 10.92 -17.71 10.71
N ASN A 212 12.11 -17.41 11.24
CA ASN A 212 13.31 -17.15 10.46
C ASN A 212 14.31 -18.32 10.67
N PRO A 213 15.25 -18.55 9.74
CA PRO A 213 16.26 -19.61 9.89
C PRO A 213 17.07 -19.47 11.18
N LYS A 214 17.42 -18.23 11.56
CA LYS A 214 17.97 -17.95 12.89
C LYS A 214 16.82 -17.75 13.88
N ILE A 215 16.88 -18.48 15.00
CA ILE A 215 16.07 -18.20 16.18
C ILE A 215 16.73 -17.04 16.92
N PHE A 216 16.04 -15.91 17.01
CA PHE A 216 16.46 -14.78 17.82
C PHE A 216 15.90 -14.94 19.23
N ILE A 217 16.65 -14.51 20.25
CA ILE A 217 16.14 -14.39 21.62
C ILE A 217 15.84 -12.93 21.96
N LYS A 218 15.02 -12.70 22.99
CA LYS A 218 14.59 -11.37 23.40
C LYS A 218 15.76 -10.41 23.63
N GLU A 219 16.82 -10.86 24.30
CA GLU A 219 18.00 -10.07 24.62
C GLU A 219 18.79 -9.63 23.37
N GLU A 220 18.72 -10.40 22.27
CA GLU A 220 19.33 -9.98 21.00
C GLU A 220 18.54 -8.85 20.34
N VAL A 221 17.22 -8.88 20.45
CA VAL A 221 16.33 -7.85 19.90
C VAL A 221 16.44 -6.55 20.72
N GLU A 222 16.41 -6.65 22.05
CA GLU A 222 16.50 -5.48 22.94
C GLU A 222 17.86 -4.78 22.89
N LYS A 223 18.92 -5.45 22.41
CA LYS A 223 20.23 -4.82 22.13
C LYS A 223 20.19 -3.84 20.95
N VAL A 224 19.28 -4.03 20.00
CA VAL A 224 19.23 -3.25 18.75
C VAL A 224 18.02 -2.33 18.64
N THR A 225 16.99 -2.57 19.45
CA THR A 225 15.72 -1.82 19.40
C THR A 225 15.17 -1.58 20.79
N VAL A 226 14.70 -0.37 21.07
CA VAL A 226 13.87 -0.08 22.25
C VAL A 226 12.43 -0.49 21.97
N ILE A 227 11.90 -1.41 22.77
CA ILE A 227 10.57 -2.00 22.58
C ILE A 227 9.72 -1.71 23.80
N ARG A 228 8.48 -1.24 23.60
CA ARG A 228 7.52 -1.04 24.70
C ARG A 228 6.56 -2.22 24.91
N GLY A 229 6.34 -3.05 23.89
CA GLY A 229 5.57 -4.29 23.98
C GLY A 229 6.44 -5.52 24.20
N ASN A 230 5.94 -6.70 23.78
CA ASN A 230 6.63 -7.98 23.92
C ASN A 230 7.47 -8.33 22.68
N CYS A 231 8.45 -9.21 22.87
CA CYS A 231 9.34 -9.72 21.82
C CYS A 231 8.94 -11.16 21.43
N TYR A 232 8.06 -11.30 20.46
CA TYR A 232 7.59 -12.62 20.04
C TYR A 232 8.63 -13.30 19.14
N THR A 233 9.49 -14.06 19.80
CA THR A 233 10.44 -15.00 19.21
C THR A 233 9.87 -16.41 19.26
N PHE A 234 10.41 -17.37 18.48
CA PHE A 234 9.88 -18.75 18.42
C PHE A 234 9.71 -19.40 19.81
N LEU A 235 10.56 -19.05 20.78
CA LEU A 235 10.51 -19.57 22.15
C LEU A 235 9.34 -19.03 22.98
N GLU A 236 8.81 -17.85 22.67
CA GLU A 236 7.67 -17.25 23.39
C GLU A 236 6.31 -17.71 22.85
N MET A 237 6.26 -18.44 21.74
CA MET A 237 5.01 -18.97 21.15
C MET A 237 4.62 -20.37 21.65
N ILE A 238 5.49 -21.02 22.41
CA ILE A 238 5.31 -22.39 22.95
C ILE A 238 4.98 -22.40 24.46
N GLY A 239 4.70 -21.22 25.04
CA GLY A 239 4.32 -21.04 26.45
C GLY A 239 2.82 -20.94 26.66
#